data_AF-A0A9Q1CS90-F1
#
_entry.id   AF-A0A9Q1CS90-F1
#
_cell.length_a   1.000
_cell.length_b   1.000
_cell.length_c   1.000
_cell.angle_alpha   90.00
_cell.angle_beta   90.00
_cell.angle_gamma   90.00
#
_symmetry.space_group_name_H-M   'P 1'
#
loop_
_entity.id
_entity.type
_entity.pdbx_description
1 polymer ?
#
loop_
_entity_poly.entity_id
_entity_poly.type
_entity_poly.pdbx_seq_one_letter_code
_entity_poly.pdbx_strand_id
1 'polypeptide(L)'
;MGNIGMKCIGMDIIKRRHYVSQKMRESARLLLQLRRLCPQKSSLEDFLHLHTYNDVVHVRGMAGDSNEDLQDLDGFKHPSIALKVGYNLKKLPSIKRILALKESDAARKKEAKDFIQIVNSNWVNCVSAPALSVMRQQEYTKVEELPKTEDVEEFASFRNREIEKAVKQLEDCLTLPVYRRCQNLVLAQLASFNKRRPGEVEQLSPSTYIKVEDLPKTEDVEEFASFRNREIEKAVKQLEDFYTPCVLEMPELSSSATCILQQETTRGG
;
A
#
# COMPACT_ATOMS: atom_id res chain seq x y z
N MET A 1 19.25 11.15 2.07
CA MET A 1 18.33 12.16 1.50
C MET A 1 17.10 11.44 0.96
N GLY A 2 15.92 11.64 1.56
CA GLY A 2 14.70 10.91 1.20
C GLY A 2 13.85 11.67 0.17
N ASN A 3 14.15 11.48 -1.12
CA ASN A 3 13.33 12.00 -2.22
C ASN A 3 12.04 11.17 -2.39
N ILE A 4 11.03 11.45 -1.54
CA ILE A 4 9.66 10.91 -1.71
C ILE A 4 8.83 11.83 -2.63
N GLY A 5 9.28 13.07 -2.87
CA GLY A 5 8.62 14.02 -3.78
C GLY A 5 8.51 13.52 -5.23
N MET A 6 9.39 12.61 -5.65
CA MET A 6 9.35 11.99 -6.98
C MET A 6 8.46 10.75 -7.09
N LYS A 7 7.90 10.22 -5.99
CA LYS A 7 7.08 8.98 -6.10
C LYS A 7 5.72 9.19 -6.77
N CYS A 8 5.22 10.42 -6.87
CA CYS A 8 3.91 10.70 -7.48
C CYS A 8 3.95 11.01 -8.97
N ILE A 9 5.15 11.22 -9.56
CA ILE A 9 5.32 11.43 -11.00
C ILE A 9 5.35 10.04 -11.63
N GLY A 10 4.24 9.61 -12.24
CA GLY A 10 4.07 8.28 -12.83
C GLY A 10 3.19 7.30 -12.04
N MET A 11 2.63 7.70 -10.89
CA MET A 11 1.62 6.86 -10.20
C MET A 11 0.26 6.96 -10.89
N ASP A 12 -0.37 5.80 -11.11
CA ASP A 12 -1.79 5.70 -11.46
C ASP A 12 -2.66 6.53 -10.50
N ILE A 13 -3.73 7.13 -11.02
CA ILE A 13 -4.70 7.98 -10.33
C ILE A 13 -5.22 7.29 -9.07
N ILE A 14 -5.50 5.99 -9.14
CA ILE A 14 -5.98 5.18 -8.02
C ILE A 14 -4.93 5.16 -6.90
N LYS A 15 -3.67 4.85 -7.24
CA LYS A 15 -2.55 4.82 -6.28
C LYS A 15 -2.33 6.19 -5.63
N ARG A 16 -2.48 7.28 -6.39
CA ARG A 16 -2.41 8.66 -5.86
C ARG A 16 -3.52 8.93 -4.84
N ARG A 17 -4.76 8.55 -5.13
CA ARG A 17 -5.90 8.69 -4.18
C ARG A 17 -5.64 7.93 -2.89
N HIS A 18 -5.18 6.68 -2.97
CA HIS A 18 -4.85 5.89 -1.77
C HIS A 18 -3.74 6.53 -0.95
N TYR A 19 -2.69 7.02 -1.59
CA TYR A 19 -1.59 7.71 -0.91
C TYR A 19 -2.08 8.98 -0.19
N VAL A 20 -2.90 9.82 -0.85
CA VAL A 20 -3.47 11.03 -0.22
C VAL A 20 -4.35 10.65 0.96
N SER A 21 -5.28 9.72 0.77
CA SER A 21 -6.16 9.24 1.84
C SER A 21 -5.38 8.66 3.02
N GLN A 22 -4.30 7.93 2.76
CA GLN A 22 -3.43 7.43 3.82
C GLN A 22 -2.80 8.58 4.61
N LYS A 23 -2.24 9.57 3.93
CA LYS A 23 -1.59 10.73 4.58
C LYS A 23 -2.59 11.56 5.39
N MET A 24 -3.80 11.74 4.88
CA MET A 24 -4.90 12.39 5.61
C MET A 24 -5.28 11.60 6.85
N ARG A 25 -5.48 10.28 6.75
CA ARG A 25 -5.79 9.43 7.91
C ARG A 25 -4.71 9.44 8.98
N GLU A 26 -3.43 9.33 8.58
CA GLU A 26 -2.30 9.41 9.50
C GLU A 26 -2.28 10.76 10.26
N SER A 27 -2.55 11.86 9.55
CA SER A 27 -2.59 13.21 10.14
C SER A 27 -3.83 13.41 11.04
N ALA A 28 -4.98 12.85 10.65
CA ALA A 28 -6.21 12.90 11.44
C ALA A 28 -6.08 12.12 12.74
N ARG A 29 -5.46 10.93 12.71
CA ARG A 29 -5.20 10.14 13.92
C ARG A 29 -4.28 10.88 14.89
N LEU A 30 -3.23 11.54 14.38
CA LEU A 30 -2.37 12.40 15.19
C LEU A 30 -3.19 13.52 15.85
N LEU A 31 -4.05 14.21 15.09
CA LEU A 31 -4.91 15.27 15.60
C LEU A 31 -5.86 14.79 16.70
N LEU A 32 -6.44 13.59 16.56
CA LEU A 32 -7.31 13.02 17.58
C LEU A 32 -6.59 12.82 18.91
N GLN A 33 -5.34 12.35 18.89
CA GLN A 33 -4.55 12.20 20.11
C GLN A 33 -4.14 13.55 20.70
N LEU A 34 -3.74 14.51 19.86
CA LEU A 34 -3.42 15.88 20.30
C LEU A 34 -4.61 16.58 20.96
N ARG A 35 -5.83 16.36 20.45
CA ARG A 35 -7.06 16.90 21.05
C ARG A 35 -7.39 16.31 22.41
N ARG A 36 -6.87 15.13 22.76
CA ARG A 36 -7.01 14.58 24.12
C ARG A 36 -6.17 15.35 25.13
N LEU A 37 -4.98 15.79 24.72
CA LEU A 37 -4.12 16.62 25.54
C LEU A 37 -4.62 18.07 25.61
N CYS A 38 -5.13 18.60 24.50
CA CYS A 38 -5.59 19.98 24.38
C CYS A 38 -6.93 20.05 23.63
N PRO A 39 -8.07 19.88 24.33
CA PRO A 39 -9.40 19.88 23.70
C PRO A 39 -9.78 21.22 23.04
N GLN A 40 -9.15 22.33 23.47
CA GLN A 40 -9.44 23.68 22.98
C GLN A 40 -8.95 23.93 21.53
N LYS A 41 -8.07 23.08 21.01
CA LYS A 41 -7.48 23.23 19.68
C LYS A 41 -8.20 22.34 18.68
N SER A 42 -8.61 22.93 17.57
CA SER A 42 -9.46 22.25 16.59
C SER A 42 -8.67 21.78 15.37
N SER A 43 -7.70 22.57 14.90
CA SER A 43 -6.95 22.27 13.69
C SER A 43 -5.60 21.64 14.02
N LEU A 44 -5.06 20.84 13.10
CA LEU A 44 -3.68 20.39 13.20
C LEU A 44 -2.70 21.55 13.14
N GLU A 45 -3.09 22.65 12.48
CA GLU A 45 -2.30 23.88 12.42
C GLU A 45 -2.03 24.48 13.80
N ASP A 46 -2.99 24.37 14.74
CA ASP A 46 -2.89 24.90 16.11
C ASP A 46 -1.79 24.19 16.93
N PHE A 47 -1.28 23.07 16.42
CA PHE A 47 -0.20 22.27 17.01
C PHE A 47 1.13 22.39 16.25
N LEU A 48 1.18 23.19 15.17
CA LEU A 48 2.40 23.46 14.39
C LEU A 48 3.12 24.72 14.91
N HIS A 49 3.39 24.73 16.21
CA HIS A 49 4.11 25.79 16.92
C HIS A 49 5.16 25.20 17.86
N LEU A 50 6.16 25.99 18.23
CA LEU A 50 7.28 25.50 19.06
C LEU A 50 6.83 24.99 20.42
N HIS A 51 5.88 25.68 21.06
CA HIS A 51 5.38 25.32 22.39
C HIS A 51 4.64 23.97 22.40
N THR A 52 4.06 23.57 21.28
CA THR A 52 3.32 22.30 21.15
C THR A 52 4.17 21.16 20.59
N TYR A 53 5.45 21.40 20.28
CA TYR A 53 6.32 20.36 19.74
C TYR A 53 6.43 19.15 20.68
N ASN A 54 6.55 19.41 21.98
CA ASN A 54 6.64 18.34 22.99
C ASN A 54 5.36 17.51 23.04
N ASP A 55 4.18 18.12 22.92
CA ASP A 55 2.90 17.41 22.85
C ASP A 55 2.84 16.48 21.63
N VAL A 56 3.34 16.96 20.48
CA VAL A 56 3.42 16.18 19.24
C VAL A 56 4.39 14.99 19.37
N VAL A 57 5.53 15.20 20.03
CA VAL A 57 6.46 14.11 20.35
C VAL A 57 5.80 13.13 21.32
N HIS A 58 5.07 13.61 22.32
CA HIS A 58 4.43 12.75 23.31
C HIS A 58 3.44 11.76 22.67
N VAL A 59 2.52 12.26 21.83
CA VAL A 59 1.45 11.42 21.25
C VAL A 59 1.84 10.63 19.99
N ARG A 60 3.10 10.74 19.55
CA ARG A 60 3.58 10.18 18.26
C ARG A 60 3.35 8.67 18.11
N GLY A 61 3.42 7.91 19.21
CA GLY A 61 3.25 6.46 19.24
C GLY A 61 1.78 6.03 19.24
N MET A 62 0.90 6.86 19.77
CA MET A 62 -0.53 6.59 19.98
C MET A 62 -1.40 6.96 18.77
N ALA A 63 -0.83 7.58 17.74
CA ALA A 63 -1.54 7.83 16.48
C ALA A 63 -1.95 6.52 15.76
N GLY A 64 -1.55 5.35 16.28
CA GLY A 64 -1.96 4.04 15.79
C GLY A 64 -3.27 3.53 16.35
N ASP A 65 -3.53 3.82 17.62
CA ASP A 65 -4.61 3.21 18.38
C ASP A 65 -5.38 4.27 19.15
N SER A 66 -6.68 4.39 18.86
CA SER A 66 -7.53 5.42 19.48
C SER A 66 -7.94 5.03 20.89
N ASN A 67 -7.65 3.85 21.40
CA ASN A 67 -8.17 3.40 22.69
C ASN A 67 -7.11 3.25 23.77
N GLU A 68 -5.86 3.67 23.50
CA GLU A 68 -4.78 3.57 24.47
C GLU A 68 -4.82 4.70 25.49
N ASP A 69 -4.62 4.32 26.76
CA ASP A 69 -4.51 5.24 27.87
C ASP A 69 -3.20 6.02 27.78
N LEU A 70 -3.29 7.32 28.08
CA LEU A 70 -2.16 8.24 28.11
C LEU A 70 -1.14 7.92 29.22
N GLN A 71 -1.22 6.77 29.90
CA GLN A 71 -0.31 6.37 30.98
C GLN A 71 0.78 5.39 30.50
N ASP A 72 0.59 4.68 29.39
CA ASP A 72 1.58 3.74 28.80
C ASP A 72 2.59 4.45 27.87
N LEU A 73 3.11 5.59 28.32
CA LEU A 73 3.88 6.55 27.50
C LEU A 73 5.33 6.16 27.23
N ASP A 74 5.83 5.13 27.92
CA ASP A 74 7.24 4.74 27.88
C ASP A 74 7.58 3.75 26.75
N GLY A 75 6.60 3.41 25.89
CA GLY A 75 6.75 2.41 24.83
C GLY A 75 6.42 2.89 23.43
N PHE A 76 7.22 2.49 22.43
CA PHE A 76 6.78 2.48 21.04
C PHE A 76 6.02 1.18 20.75
N LYS A 77 4.74 1.09 21.11
CA LYS A 77 3.93 -0.10 20.76
C LYS A 77 3.82 -0.27 19.25
N HIS A 78 3.63 0.86 18.54
CA HIS A 78 3.58 0.91 17.07
C HIS A 78 4.69 1.83 16.52
N PRO A 79 5.96 1.39 16.53
CA PRO A 79 7.09 2.24 16.15
C PRO A 79 7.02 2.70 14.68
N SER A 80 6.45 1.87 13.80
CA SER A 80 6.18 2.21 12.39
C SER A 80 5.32 3.46 12.23
N ILE A 81 4.40 3.72 13.17
CA ILE A 81 3.46 4.84 13.10
C ILE A 81 4.15 6.13 13.53
N ALA A 82 4.98 6.09 14.57
CA ALA A 82 5.81 7.22 14.97
C ALA A 82 6.74 7.69 13.83
N LEU A 83 7.32 6.74 13.06
CA LEU A 83 8.11 7.08 11.87
C LEU A 83 7.26 7.75 10.78
N LYS A 84 6.06 7.23 10.51
CA LYS A 84 5.10 7.80 9.53
C LYS A 84 4.66 9.21 9.90
N VAL A 85 4.38 9.45 11.19
CA VAL A 85 4.07 10.78 11.72
C VAL A 85 5.22 11.75 11.45
N GLY A 86 6.46 11.34 11.67
CA GLY A 86 7.64 12.15 11.35
C GLY A 86 7.72 12.61 9.89
N TYR A 87 7.41 11.73 8.95
CA TYR A 87 7.36 12.11 7.52
C TYR A 87 6.27 13.13 7.22
N ASN A 88 5.12 13.03 7.90
CA ASN A 88 4.01 13.97 7.71
C ASN A 88 4.32 15.32 8.36
N LEU A 89 4.96 15.33 9.53
CA LEU A 89 5.38 16.54 10.24
C LEU A 89 6.46 17.35 9.52
N LYS A 90 7.19 16.78 8.56
CA LYS A 90 8.05 17.57 7.66
C LYS A 90 7.24 18.29 6.58
N LYS A 91 6.09 17.73 6.19
CA LYS A 91 5.23 18.25 5.10
C LYS A 91 4.19 19.25 5.60
N LEU A 92 3.53 19.00 6.73
CA LEU A 92 2.45 19.83 7.24
C LEU A 92 2.87 21.29 7.51
N PRO A 93 4.01 21.56 8.18
CA PRO A 93 4.48 22.93 8.37
C PRO A 93 4.94 23.57 7.05
N SER A 94 5.40 22.76 6.09
CA SER A 94 5.71 23.26 4.74
C SER A 94 4.46 23.77 4.02
N ILE A 95 3.30 23.12 4.24
CA ILE A 95 2.00 23.59 3.74
C ILE A 95 1.61 24.89 4.46
N LYS A 96 1.69 24.95 5.81
CA LYS A 96 1.46 26.18 6.59
C LYS A 96 2.30 27.35 6.07
N ARG A 97 3.58 27.11 5.79
CA ARG A 97 4.50 28.11 5.22
C ARG A 97 4.07 28.59 3.83
N ILE A 98 3.61 27.70 2.96
CA ILE A 98 3.14 28.07 1.61
C ILE A 98 1.85 28.88 1.68
N LEU A 99 0.91 28.52 2.56
CA LEU A 99 -0.31 29.28 2.77
C LEU A 99 -0.01 30.68 3.30
N ALA A 100 0.85 30.79 4.32
CA ALA A 100 1.29 32.08 4.85
C ALA A 100 1.98 32.96 3.80
N LEU A 101 2.74 32.37 2.86
CA LEU A 101 3.34 33.10 1.73
C LEU A 101 2.28 33.66 0.77
N LYS A 102 1.20 32.91 0.50
CA LYS A 102 0.11 33.39 -0.36
C LYS A 102 -0.67 34.53 0.28
N GLU A 103 -0.82 34.48 1.60
CA GLU A 103 -1.53 35.47 2.40
C GLU A 103 -0.65 36.66 2.83
N SER A 104 0.65 36.64 2.51
CA SER A 104 1.64 37.64 2.96
C SER A 104 1.76 37.78 4.49
N ASP A 105 1.45 36.72 5.25
CA ASP A 105 1.58 36.68 6.71
C ASP A 105 3.01 36.29 7.13
N ALA A 106 3.76 37.30 7.58
CA ALA A 106 5.15 37.10 8.02
C ALA A 106 5.27 36.33 9.35
N ALA A 107 4.30 36.47 10.26
CA ALA A 107 4.32 35.81 11.56
C ALA A 107 4.05 34.32 11.40
N ARG A 108 2.97 33.95 10.71
CA ARG A 108 2.60 32.56 10.41
C ARG A 108 3.70 31.84 9.62
N LYS A 109 4.37 32.56 8.71
CA LYS A 109 5.54 32.05 7.97
C LYS A 109 6.74 31.77 8.88
N LYS A 110 7.02 32.64 9.85
CA LYS A 110 8.12 32.46 10.81
C LYS A 110 7.85 31.25 11.69
N GLU A 111 6.66 31.15 12.28
CA GLU A 111 6.27 29.98 13.09
C GLU A 111 6.47 28.65 12.35
N ALA A 112 6.03 28.59 11.09
CA ALA A 112 6.17 27.40 10.27
C ALA A 112 7.65 27.05 10.01
N LYS A 113 8.52 28.05 9.79
CA LYS A 113 9.96 27.84 9.62
C LYS A 113 10.61 27.32 10.90
N ASP A 114 10.31 27.95 12.02
CA ASP A 114 10.89 27.58 13.31
C ASP A 114 10.47 26.15 13.68
N PHE A 115 9.21 25.78 13.39
CA PHE A 115 8.72 24.41 13.60
C PHE A 115 9.41 23.39 12.68
N ILE A 116 9.68 23.72 11.41
CA ILE A 116 10.46 22.85 10.51
C ILE A 116 11.86 22.63 11.07
N GLN A 117 12.49 23.67 11.61
CA GLN A 117 13.84 23.60 12.17
C GLN A 117 13.90 22.64 13.36
N ILE A 118 13.02 22.82 14.36
CA ILE A 118 13.01 21.95 15.54
C ILE A 118 12.70 20.48 15.19
N VAL A 119 11.78 20.23 14.25
CA VAL A 119 11.49 18.87 13.76
C VAL A 119 12.73 18.26 13.08
N ASN A 120 13.43 19.01 12.24
CA ASN A 120 14.60 18.48 11.55
C ASN A 120 15.76 18.19 12.51
N SER A 121 15.95 19.00 13.55
CA SER A 121 17.01 18.84 14.54
C SER A 121 16.74 17.71 15.53
N ASN A 122 15.53 17.64 16.10
CA ASN A 122 15.29 16.82 17.28
C ASN A 122 14.52 15.52 16.99
N TRP A 123 13.76 15.45 15.90
CA TRP A 123 12.89 14.29 15.64
C TRP A 123 13.65 12.98 15.54
N VAL A 124 14.85 12.99 14.95
CA VAL A 124 15.66 11.78 14.81
C VAL A 124 16.00 11.18 16.17
N ASN A 125 16.45 12.02 17.11
CA ASN A 125 16.91 11.57 18.42
C ASN A 125 15.74 11.22 19.35
N CYS A 126 14.68 12.03 19.36
CA CYS A 126 13.54 11.83 20.26
C CYS A 126 12.58 10.73 19.79
N VAL A 127 12.56 10.45 18.47
CA VAL A 127 11.54 9.59 17.86
C VAL A 127 12.14 8.50 17.00
N SER A 128 12.84 8.86 15.93
CA SER A 128 13.18 7.88 14.89
C SER A 128 14.15 6.82 15.38
N ALA A 129 15.23 7.22 16.06
CA ALA A 129 16.24 6.28 16.55
C ALA A 129 15.66 5.33 17.63
N PRO A 130 14.93 5.82 18.65
CA PRO A 130 14.24 4.94 19.59
C PRO A 130 13.21 4.02 18.93
N ALA A 131 12.39 4.53 18.00
CA ALA A 131 11.39 3.72 17.29
C ALA A 131 12.04 2.60 16.46
N LEU A 132 13.14 2.90 15.75
CA LEU A 132 13.89 1.90 14.98
C LEU A 132 14.57 0.86 15.89
N SER A 133 15.01 1.27 17.08
CA SER A 133 15.54 0.32 18.06
C SER A 133 14.46 -0.67 18.50
N VAL A 134 13.26 -0.18 18.82
CA VAL A 134 12.12 -1.03 19.18
C VAL A 134 11.69 -1.92 18.02
N MET A 135 11.68 -1.42 16.78
CA MET A 135 11.40 -2.26 15.60
C MET A 135 12.38 -3.42 15.47
N ARG A 136 13.69 -3.14 15.57
CA ARG A 136 14.70 -4.18 15.50
C ARG A 136 14.54 -5.19 16.63
N GLN A 137 14.28 -4.72 17.85
CA GLN A 137 14.01 -5.61 18.98
C GLN A 137 12.79 -6.50 18.72
N GLN A 138 11.69 -5.94 18.20
CA GLN A 138 10.50 -6.71 17.81
C GLN A 138 10.82 -7.73 16.72
N GLU A 139 11.66 -7.39 15.75
CA GLU A 139 12.11 -8.31 14.70
C GLU A 139 12.93 -9.48 15.29
N TYR A 140 13.84 -9.23 16.23
CA TYR A 140 14.63 -10.29 16.89
C TYR A 140 13.80 -11.17 17.82
N THR A 141 12.80 -10.60 18.50
CA THR A 141 11.92 -11.35 19.42
C THR A 141 10.83 -12.11 18.66
N LYS A 142 10.58 -11.76 17.39
CA LYS A 142 9.54 -12.40 16.60
C LYS A 142 9.91 -13.86 16.35
N VAL A 143 9.17 -14.78 16.95
CA VAL A 143 9.20 -16.20 16.59
C VAL A 143 8.59 -16.33 15.19
N GLU A 144 9.38 -16.78 14.23
CA GLU A 144 8.89 -17.11 12.90
C GLU A 144 8.22 -18.49 12.95
N GLU A 145 6.96 -18.50 13.36
CA GLU A 145 6.13 -19.70 13.31
C GLU A 145 5.78 -19.98 11.85
N LEU A 146 6.36 -21.05 11.31
CA LEU A 146 5.94 -21.57 10.03
C LEU A 146 4.52 -22.15 10.16
N PRO A 147 3.65 -21.96 9.16
CA PRO A 147 2.36 -22.65 9.14
C PRO A 147 2.60 -24.16 9.19
N LYS A 148 1.73 -24.87 9.90
CA LYS A 148 1.83 -26.32 9.98
C LYS A 148 1.58 -26.93 8.61
N THR A 149 2.16 -28.10 8.36
CA THR A 149 2.01 -28.78 7.06
C THR A 149 0.54 -29.07 6.78
N GLU A 150 -0.23 -29.45 7.80
CA GLU A 150 -1.66 -29.72 7.70
C GLU A 150 -2.44 -28.48 7.21
N ASP A 151 -2.11 -27.29 7.74
CA ASP A 151 -2.76 -26.04 7.35
C ASP A 151 -2.45 -25.67 5.88
N VAL A 152 -1.22 -25.96 5.43
CA VAL A 152 -0.80 -25.71 4.03
C VAL A 152 -1.50 -26.65 3.07
N GLU A 153 -1.64 -27.93 3.43
CA GLU A 153 -2.36 -28.94 2.65
C GLU A 153 -3.86 -28.66 2.58
N GLU A 154 -4.47 -28.26 3.71
CA GLU A 154 -5.87 -27.88 3.76
C GLU A 154 -6.13 -26.65 2.89
N PHE A 155 -5.27 -25.63 2.99
CA PHE A 155 -5.36 -24.44 2.15
C PHE A 155 -5.23 -24.77 0.65
N ALA A 156 -4.29 -25.63 0.27
CA ALA A 156 -4.12 -26.05 -1.12
C ALA A 156 -5.34 -26.81 -1.65
N SER A 157 -5.87 -27.74 -0.86
CA SER A 157 -7.06 -28.52 -1.19
C SER A 157 -8.30 -27.65 -1.32
N PHE A 158 -8.49 -26.72 -0.38
CA PHE A 158 -9.56 -25.72 -0.43
C PHE A 158 -9.46 -24.87 -1.70
N ARG A 159 -8.29 -24.30 -1.95
CA ARG A 159 -8.07 -23.41 -3.10
C ARG A 159 -8.33 -24.12 -4.43
N ASN A 160 -7.79 -25.33 -4.63
CA ASN A 160 -7.99 -26.07 -5.88
C ASN A 160 -9.48 -26.37 -6.12
N ARG A 161 -10.18 -26.89 -5.09
CA ARG A 161 -11.62 -27.15 -5.16
C ARG A 161 -12.44 -25.91 -5.47
N GLU A 162 -12.09 -24.77 -4.89
CA GLU A 162 -12.81 -23.52 -5.13
C GLU A 162 -12.51 -22.91 -6.50
N ILE A 163 -11.29 -23.10 -7.03
CA ILE A 163 -10.96 -22.72 -8.42
C ILE A 163 -11.80 -23.54 -9.38
N GLU A 164 -11.85 -24.87 -9.24
CA GLU A 164 -12.65 -25.74 -10.11
C GLU A 164 -14.14 -25.34 -10.11
N LYS A 165 -14.71 -25.05 -8.93
CA LYS A 165 -16.08 -24.57 -8.82
C LYS A 165 -16.27 -23.21 -9.50
N ALA A 166 -15.35 -22.27 -9.28
CA ALA A 166 -15.45 -20.94 -9.87
C ALA A 166 -15.32 -20.98 -11.40
N VAL A 167 -14.44 -21.84 -11.94
CA VAL A 167 -14.29 -22.05 -13.39
C VAL A 167 -15.56 -22.63 -13.99
N LYS A 168 -16.15 -23.68 -13.39
CA LYS A 168 -17.44 -24.22 -13.85
C LYS A 168 -18.57 -23.18 -13.82
N GLN A 169 -18.61 -22.36 -12.78
CA GLN A 169 -19.59 -21.27 -12.69
C GLN A 169 -19.37 -20.20 -13.77
N LEU A 170 -18.11 -19.94 -14.15
CA LEU A 170 -17.80 -19.01 -15.24
C LEU A 170 -18.16 -19.58 -16.61
N GLU A 171 -17.99 -20.89 -16.81
CA GLU A 171 -18.44 -21.63 -18.00
C GLU A 171 -19.96 -21.55 -18.17
N ASP A 172 -20.70 -21.71 -17.07
CA ASP A 172 -22.16 -21.65 -17.08
C ASP A 172 -22.68 -20.22 -17.25
N CYS A 173 -22.11 -19.23 -16.54
CA CYS A 173 -22.53 -17.84 -16.59
C CYS A 173 -21.45 -16.84 -16.15
N LEU A 174 -21.01 -16.00 -17.07
CA LEU A 174 -20.03 -14.94 -16.80
C LEU A 174 -20.66 -13.80 -15.98
N THR A 175 -20.45 -13.83 -14.67
CA THR A 175 -20.85 -12.74 -13.76
C THR A 175 -19.65 -12.11 -13.06
N LEU A 176 -19.68 -10.79 -12.87
CA LEU A 176 -18.59 -10.04 -12.22
C LEU A 176 -18.22 -10.58 -10.82
N PRO A 177 -19.16 -11.00 -9.95
CA PRO A 177 -18.83 -11.56 -8.64
C PRO A 177 -18.06 -12.89 -8.75
N VAL A 178 -18.46 -13.79 -9.64
CA VAL A 178 -17.81 -15.09 -9.86
C VAL A 178 -16.42 -14.88 -10.47
N TYR A 179 -16.30 -13.95 -11.42
CA TYR A 179 -15.02 -13.58 -12.01
C TYR A 179 -14.03 -13.05 -10.97
N ARG A 180 -14.45 -12.10 -10.11
CA ARG A 180 -13.60 -11.58 -9.02
C ARG A 180 -13.19 -12.67 -8.03
N ARG A 181 -14.10 -13.61 -7.72
CA ARG A 181 -13.78 -14.75 -6.86
C ARG A 181 -12.70 -15.63 -7.50
N CYS A 182 -12.84 -15.97 -8.77
CA CYS A 182 -11.85 -16.74 -9.51
C CYS A 182 -10.49 -16.01 -9.55
N GLN A 183 -10.50 -14.71 -9.86
CA GLN A 183 -9.29 -13.88 -9.86
C GLN A 183 -8.56 -13.89 -8.52
N ASN A 184 -9.28 -13.77 -7.41
CA ASN A 184 -8.69 -13.80 -6.06
C ASN A 184 -8.07 -15.18 -5.73
N LEU A 185 -8.72 -16.27 -6.16
CA LEU A 185 -8.21 -17.62 -5.94
C LEU A 185 -6.94 -17.88 -6.77
N VAL A 186 -6.91 -17.43 -8.02
CA VAL A 186 -5.72 -17.51 -8.88
C VAL A 186 -4.59 -16.64 -8.34
N LEU A 187 -4.88 -15.43 -7.86
CA LEU A 187 -3.90 -14.57 -7.20
C LEU A 187 -3.31 -15.25 -5.97
N ALA A 188 -4.14 -15.91 -5.16
CA ALA A 188 -3.70 -16.67 -3.98
C ALA A 188 -2.82 -17.87 -4.37
N GLN A 189 -3.14 -18.59 -5.45
CA GLN A 189 -2.30 -19.65 -6.03
C GLN A 189 -0.93 -19.08 -6.41
N LEU A 190 -0.90 -18.01 -7.21
CA LEU A 190 0.33 -17.41 -7.72
C LEU A 190 1.19 -16.81 -6.61
N ALA A 191 0.60 -16.16 -5.62
CA ALA A 191 1.32 -15.61 -4.47
C ALA A 191 1.98 -16.71 -3.63
N SER A 192 1.23 -17.80 -3.36
CA SER A 192 1.73 -18.96 -2.60
C SER A 192 2.84 -19.68 -3.35
N PHE A 193 2.65 -19.87 -4.65
CA PHE A 193 3.58 -20.56 -5.53
C PHE A 193 4.89 -19.79 -5.73
N ASN A 194 4.82 -18.48 -5.97
CA ASN A 194 6.00 -17.66 -6.21
C ASN A 194 6.67 -17.18 -4.93
N LYS A 195 6.04 -17.39 -3.76
CA LYS A 195 6.43 -16.78 -2.47
C LYS A 195 6.57 -15.26 -2.59
N ARG A 196 5.69 -14.62 -3.38
CA ARG A 196 5.70 -13.18 -3.66
C ARG A 196 4.49 -12.50 -3.06
N ARG A 197 4.62 -11.22 -2.73
CA ARG A 197 3.49 -10.44 -2.21
C ARG A 197 2.45 -10.25 -3.32
N PRO A 198 1.14 -10.22 -3.02
CA PRO A 198 0.09 -10.07 -4.04
C PRO A 198 0.32 -8.88 -4.98
N GLY A 199 0.76 -7.73 -4.45
CA GLY A 199 1.05 -6.54 -5.28
C GLY A 199 2.27 -6.66 -6.21
N GLU A 200 3.13 -7.66 -6.01
CA GLU A 200 4.21 -8.01 -6.94
C GLU A 200 3.67 -8.95 -8.04
N VAL A 201 2.79 -9.89 -7.66
CA VAL A 201 2.11 -10.81 -8.60
C VAL A 201 1.16 -10.04 -9.51
N GLU A 202 0.45 -9.05 -9.00
CA GLU A 202 -0.43 -8.16 -9.78
C GLU A 202 0.30 -7.34 -10.86
N GLN A 203 1.62 -7.19 -10.74
CA GLN A 203 2.45 -6.47 -11.73
C GLN A 203 3.06 -7.40 -12.78
N LEU A 204 2.84 -8.72 -12.68
CA LEU A 204 3.29 -9.66 -13.69
C LEU A 204 2.49 -9.43 -14.97
N SER A 205 3.20 -9.02 -16.03
CA SER A 205 2.62 -8.97 -17.36
C SER A 205 2.65 -10.37 -18.00
N PRO A 206 1.72 -10.69 -18.91
CA PRO A 206 1.79 -11.92 -19.71
C PRO A 206 3.12 -12.04 -20.48
N SER A 207 3.67 -10.91 -20.93
CA SER A 207 4.99 -10.85 -21.57
C SER A 207 6.16 -11.20 -20.66
N THR A 208 6.03 -11.03 -19.34
CA THR A 208 7.02 -11.47 -18.35
C THR A 208 6.97 -12.99 -18.18
N TYR A 209 5.78 -13.59 -18.29
CA TYR A 209 5.58 -15.03 -18.22
C TYR A 209 6.14 -15.76 -19.45
N ILE A 210 6.01 -15.17 -20.64
CA ILE A 210 6.44 -15.81 -21.90
C ILE A 210 7.97 -15.83 -22.05
N LYS A 211 8.71 -14.90 -21.44
CA LYS A 211 10.17 -14.73 -21.61
C LYS A 211 11.04 -15.65 -20.73
N VAL A 212 10.53 -16.80 -20.31
CA VAL A 212 11.17 -17.72 -19.33
C VAL A 212 12.37 -18.50 -19.91
N GLU A 213 12.73 -18.29 -21.18
CA GLU A 213 13.79 -19.03 -21.88
C GLU A 213 15.22 -18.89 -21.27
N ASP A 214 15.47 -17.92 -20.40
CA ASP A 214 16.81 -17.58 -19.88
C ASP A 214 17.10 -17.98 -18.41
N LEU A 215 16.24 -18.76 -17.74
CA LEU A 215 16.55 -19.22 -16.37
C LEU A 215 17.62 -20.34 -16.37
N PRO A 216 18.57 -20.34 -15.41
CA PRO A 216 19.57 -21.40 -15.31
C PRO A 216 18.88 -22.76 -15.12
N LYS A 217 19.05 -23.64 -16.10
CA LYS A 217 18.54 -25.00 -16.14
C LYS A 217 19.38 -25.89 -15.23
N THR A 218 19.03 -25.97 -13.96
CA THR A 218 19.45 -27.07 -13.09
C THR A 218 18.37 -28.14 -13.09
N GLU A 219 18.72 -29.43 -13.11
CA GLU A 219 17.77 -30.57 -13.21
C GLU A 219 16.60 -30.48 -12.22
N ASP A 220 16.87 -30.11 -10.95
CA ASP A 220 15.83 -29.93 -9.91
C ASP A 220 14.85 -28.79 -10.19
N VAL A 221 15.29 -27.76 -10.94
CA VAL A 221 14.46 -26.61 -11.31
C VAL A 221 13.61 -26.93 -12.53
N GLU A 222 14.06 -27.79 -13.45
CA GLU A 222 13.27 -28.19 -14.63
C GLU A 222 12.13 -29.15 -14.28
N GLU A 223 12.35 -30.13 -13.41
CA GLU A 223 11.27 -31.02 -12.96
C GLU A 223 10.24 -30.23 -12.14
N PHE A 224 10.73 -29.40 -11.20
CA PHE A 224 9.86 -28.59 -10.36
C PHE A 224 9.19 -27.44 -11.15
N ALA A 225 9.79 -26.87 -12.21
CA ALA A 225 9.15 -25.86 -13.07
C ALA A 225 8.20 -26.47 -14.10
N SER A 226 8.49 -27.66 -14.64
CA SER A 226 7.63 -28.31 -15.64
C SER A 226 6.31 -28.82 -15.04
N PHE A 227 6.36 -29.39 -13.82
CA PHE A 227 5.14 -29.74 -13.06
C PHE A 227 4.31 -28.49 -12.74
N ARG A 228 5.00 -27.39 -12.39
CA ARG A 228 4.43 -26.13 -11.95
C ARG A 228 3.85 -25.24 -13.07
N ASN A 229 4.50 -25.19 -14.23
CA ASN A 229 4.07 -24.38 -15.38
C ASN A 229 2.88 -25.02 -16.10
N ARG A 230 2.76 -26.35 -16.13
CA ARG A 230 1.61 -27.03 -16.74
C ARG A 230 0.27 -26.67 -16.09
N GLU A 231 0.22 -26.55 -14.77
CA GLU A 231 -1.02 -26.23 -14.06
C GLU A 231 -1.39 -24.74 -14.22
N ILE A 232 -0.39 -23.86 -14.29
CA ILE A 232 -0.62 -22.42 -14.53
C ILE A 232 -0.98 -22.15 -15.99
N GLU A 233 -0.30 -22.78 -16.96
CA GLU A 233 -0.62 -22.66 -18.39
C GLU A 233 -2.04 -23.15 -18.68
N LYS A 234 -2.49 -24.24 -18.06
CA LYS A 234 -3.90 -24.68 -18.16
C LYS A 234 -4.85 -23.61 -17.64
N ALA A 235 -4.58 -23.02 -16.47
CA ALA A 235 -5.44 -21.99 -15.89
C ALA A 235 -5.44 -20.67 -16.69
N VAL A 236 -4.28 -20.24 -17.21
CA VAL A 236 -4.14 -19.04 -18.05
C VAL A 236 -4.81 -19.25 -19.40
N LYS A 237 -4.58 -20.40 -20.05
CA LYS A 237 -5.20 -20.73 -21.34
C LYS A 237 -6.71 -20.83 -21.22
N GLN A 238 -7.23 -21.44 -20.15
CA GLN A 238 -8.66 -21.40 -19.84
C GLN A 238 -9.16 -19.95 -19.79
N LEU A 239 -8.49 -19.06 -19.05
CA LEU A 239 -8.88 -17.64 -18.95
C LEU A 239 -8.76 -16.86 -20.28
N GLU A 240 -7.74 -17.12 -21.10
CA GLU A 240 -7.55 -16.51 -22.43
C GLU A 240 -8.59 -17.01 -23.44
N ASP A 241 -8.92 -18.29 -23.41
CA ASP A 241 -9.96 -18.91 -24.23
C ASP A 241 -11.37 -18.40 -23.82
N PHE A 242 -11.59 -17.92 -22.60
CA PHE A 242 -12.81 -17.18 -22.21
C PHE A 242 -12.79 -15.70 -22.62
N TYR A 243 -11.61 -15.08 -22.76
CA TYR A 243 -11.49 -13.67 -23.13
C TYR A 243 -11.62 -13.44 -24.65
N THR A 244 -11.20 -14.41 -25.46
CA THR A 244 -11.18 -14.30 -26.94
C THR A 244 -12.57 -14.31 -27.60
N PRO A 245 -13.58 -15.07 -27.12
CA PRO A 245 -14.94 -15.02 -27.66
C PRO A 245 -15.72 -13.77 -27.24
N CYS A 246 -15.43 -13.22 -26.04
CA CYS A 246 -16.22 -12.14 -25.46
C CYS A 246 -15.97 -10.77 -26.14
N VAL A 247 -14.84 -10.59 -26.81
CA VAL A 247 -14.53 -9.36 -27.57
C VAL A 247 -15.28 -9.28 -28.91
N LEU A 248 -15.72 -10.41 -29.46
CA LEU A 248 -16.43 -10.46 -30.75
C LEU A 248 -17.96 -10.37 -30.63
N GLU A 249 -18.54 -10.63 -29.45
CA GLU A 249 -19.99 -10.59 -29.22
C GLU A 249 -20.49 -9.39 -28.40
N MET A 250 -19.64 -8.40 -28.10
CA MET A 250 -20.05 -7.14 -27.47
C MET A 250 -19.75 -5.89 -28.33
N PRO A 251 -20.56 -5.60 -29.37
CA PRO A 251 -20.39 -4.41 -30.21
C PRO A 251 -20.47 -3.09 -29.43
N GLU A 252 -21.14 -3.09 -28.27
CA GLU A 252 -21.40 -1.85 -27.51
C GLU A 252 -20.22 -1.40 -26.63
N LEU A 253 -19.28 -2.30 -26.29
CA LEU A 253 -18.02 -1.91 -25.61
C LEU A 253 -16.92 -1.52 -26.61
N SER A 254 -16.97 -2.04 -27.84
CA SER A 254 -16.07 -1.65 -28.94
C SER A 254 -16.23 -0.18 -29.32
N SER A 255 -17.47 0.33 -29.38
CA SER A 255 -17.76 1.74 -29.72
C SER A 255 -17.27 2.73 -28.66
N SER A 256 -17.32 2.34 -27.37
CA SER A 256 -16.79 3.16 -26.28
C SER A 256 -15.26 3.15 -26.23
N ALA A 257 -14.63 1.99 -26.49
CA ALA A 257 -13.17 1.85 -26.54
C ALA A 257 -12.54 2.52 -27.77
N THR A 258 -13.18 2.47 -28.95
CA THR A 258 -12.73 3.22 -30.14
C THR A 258 -12.92 4.73 -30.00
N CYS A 259 -13.97 5.18 -29.29
CA CYS A 259 -14.15 6.59 -28.98
C CYS A 259 -13.06 7.13 -28.04
N ILE A 260 -12.57 6.32 -27.10
CA ILE A 260 -11.45 6.68 -26.21
C ILE A 260 -10.12 6.72 -26.99
N LEU A 261 -9.88 5.77 -27.91
CA LEU A 261 -8.65 5.75 -28.73
C LEU A 261 -8.62 6.86 -29.82
N GLN A 262 -9.78 7.31 -30.32
CA GLN A 262 -9.87 8.43 -31.27
C GLN A 262 -9.73 9.81 -30.59
N GLN A 263 -10.08 9.93 -29.30
CA GLN A 263 -9.86 11.16 -28.51
C GLN A 263 -8.40 11.35 -28.08
N GLU A 264 -7.62 10.28 -28.00
CA GLU A 264 -6.18 10.36 -27.68
C GLU A 264 -5.31 10.66 -28.91
N THR A 265 -5.72 10.24 -30.11
CA THR A 265 -4.99 10.53 -31.36
C THR A 265 -5.22 11.96 -31.89
N THR A 266 -6.31 12.63 -31.51
CA THR A 266 -6.58 14.03 -31.88
C THR A 266 -6.05 15.07 -30.90
N ARG A 267 -5.49 14.67 -29.75
CA ARG A 267 -4.83 15.56 -28.76
C ARG A 267 -3.31 15.54 -28.81
N GLY A 268 -2.72 14.79 -29.75
CA GLY A 268 -1.29 14.67 -29.96
C GLY A 268 -0.77 15.22 -31.30
N GLY A 269 -1.49 16.15 -31.91
CA GLY A 269 -1.06 16.91 -33.10
C GLY A 269 -0.97 18.40 -32.78
#